data_AF-A0A3C1R8W9-F1
#
_entry.id   AF-A0A3C1R8W9-F1
#
_cell.length_a   1.000
_cell.length_b   1.000
_cell.length_c   1.000
_cell.angle_alpha   90.00
_cell.angle_beta   90.00
_cell.angle_gamma   90.00
#
_symmetry.space_group_name_H-M   'P 1'
#
loop_
_entity.id
_entity.type
_entity.pdbx_description
1 polymer ?
#
loop_
_entity_poly.entity_id
_entity_poly.type
_entity_poly.pdbx_seq_one_letter_code
_entity_poly.pdbx_strand_id
1 'polypeptide(L)'
;MQHSNVKNLNIENFANGIVQRRTNKTTTTIVIPPHWIVQEISIRNDNKIPEIPSQQSYNKTIKIICRKAGIMEKVLIERTKGFRLERKLVAKYSLIPTHTMRRSFATNAYQAGIPTFRIIVMTGLKTESAFFKHIRINKKENAELLSKHSFFNKN
;
A
#
# COMPACT_ATOMS: atom_id res chain seq x y z
N MET A 1 -5.45 1.47 1.04
CA MET A 1 -6.65 0.91 0.34
C MET A 1 -6.30 0.53 -1.11
N GLN A 2 -7.15 -0.24 -1.81
CA GLN A 2 -7.03 -0.48 -3.27
C GLN A 2 -7.73 0.64 -4.06
N HIS A 3 -7.34 0.89 -5.33
CA HIS A 3 -7.92 1.95 -6.16
C HIS A 3 -9.45 1.92 -6.26
N SER A 4 -10.03 0.73 -6.48
CA SER A 4 -11.49 0.54 -6.50
C SER A 4 -12.15 0.97 -5.20
N ASN A 5 -11.42 0.87 -4.09
CA ASN A 5 -11.92 1.37 -2.83
C ASN A 5 -11.82 2.90 -2.85
N VAL A 6 -10.62 3.47 -3.03
CA VAL A 6 -10.43 4.93 -2.96
C VAL A 6 -11.48 5.71 -3.77
N LYS A 7 -11.85 5.25 -4.98
CA LYS A 7 -12.86 5.88 -5.85
C LYS A 7 -14.22 6.19 -5.19
N ASN A 8 -14.64 5.39 -4.21
CA ASN A 8 -15.93 5.57 -3.54
C ASN A 8 -15.78 6.19 -2.14
N LEU A 9 -14.72 6.97 -1.89
CA LEU A 9 -14.61 7.77 -0.67
C LEU A 9 -15.32 9.10 -0.86
N ASN A 10 -16.12 9.50 0.11
CA ASN A 10 -16.76 10.81 0.20
C ASN A 10 -16.33 11.51 1.50
N ILE A 11 -16.63 12.81 1.61
CA ILE A 11 -16.22 13.61 2.78
C ILE A 11 -16.85 13.10 4.07
N GLU A 12 -18.04 12.52 4.00
CA GLU A 12 -18.75 11.90 5.13
C GLU A 12 -18.01 10.67 5.69
N ASN A 13 -17.12 10.05 4.89
CA ASN A 13 -16.24 9.00 5.40
C ASN A 13 -15.15 9.53 6.32
N PHE A 14 -14.93 10.85 6.36
CA PHE A 14 -13.95 11.53 7.19
C PHE A 14 -14.70 12.28 8.30
N ALA A 15 -14.90 11.63 9.45
CA ALA A 15 -15.58 12.22 10.59
C ALA A 15 -14.71 12.08 11.85
N ASN A 16 -14.66 13.11 12.70
CA ASN A 16 -14.01 13.05 14.02
C ASN A 16 -12.56 12.52 14.02
N GLY A 17 -11.78 12.83 12.98
CA GLY A 17 -10.39 12.37 12.86
C GLY A 17 -10.22 10.89 12.50
N ILE A 18 -11.30 10.19 12.11
CA ILE A 18 -11.27 8.80 11.65
C ILE A 18 -11.86 8.69 10.24
N VAL A 19 -11.29 7.76 9.45
CA VAL A 19 -11.80 7.38 8.14
C VAL A 19 -12.57 6.07 8.29
N GLN A 20 -13.88 6.14 8.06
CA GLN A 20 -14.76 4.98 8.10
C GLN A 20 -15.22 4.60 6.70
N ARG A 21 -15.13 3.31 6.38
CA ARG A 21 -15.52 2.82 5.06
C ARG A 21 -16.05 1.40 5.10
N ARG A 22 -17.26 1.19 4.56
CA ARG A 22 -17.78 -0.15 4.28
C ARG A 22 -17.19 -0.68 2.96
N THR A 23 -16.67 -1.90 2.98
CA THR A 23 -16.18 -2.60 1.78
C THR A 23 -17.32 -3.31 1.07
N ASN A 24 -17.46 -3.12 -0.26
CA ASN A 24 -18.56 -3.70 -1.03
C ASN A 24 -18.52 -5.24 -1.09
N LYS A 25 -17.31 -5.84 -1.14
CA LYS A 25 -17.16 -7.29 -1.36
C LYS A 25 -17.28 -8.14 -0.09
N THR A 26 -16.99 -7.57 1.07
CA THR A 26 -16.90 -8.33 2.33
C THR A 26 -17.80 -7.77 3.42
N THR A 27 -18.56 -6.71 3.12
CA THR A 27 -19.49 -6.01 4.03
C THR A 27 -18.84 -5.53 5.33
N THR A 28 -17.51 -5.59 5.41
CA THR A 28 -16.72 -5.18 6.56
C THR A 28 -16.61 -3.66 6.59
N THR A 29 -16.88 -3.06 7.75
CA THR A 29 -16.56 -1.66 8.01
C THR A 29 -15.11 -1.57 8.47
N ILE A 30 -14.30 -0.83 7.72
CA ILE A 30 -12.92 -0.49 8.07
C ILE A 30 -12.94 0.89 8.70
N VAL A 31 -12.36 1.03 9.89
CA VAL A 31 -12.17 2.31 10.57
C VAL A 31 -10.68 2.49 10.80
N ILE A 32 -10.09 3.57 10.27
CA ILE A 32 -8.66 3.86 10.40
C ILE A 32 -8.44 5.34 10.69
N PRO A 33 -7.46 5.70 11.53
CA PRO A 33 -6.99 7.08 11.59
C PRO A 33 -6.28 7.43 10.27
N PRO A 34 -6.54 8.59 9.65
CA PRO A 34 -5.74 9.07 8.54
C PRO A 34 -4.35 9.46 9.07
N HIS A 35 -3.33 9.25 8.23
CA HIS A 35 -1.99 9.76 8.53
C HIS A 35 -2.00 11.29 8.53
N TRP A 36 -1.19 11.94 9.37
CA TRP A 36 -1.15 13.41 9.49
C TRP A 36 -0.94 14.12 8.14
N ILE A 37 -0.07 13.59 7.27
CA ILE A 37 0.11 14.10 5.89
C ILE A 37 -1.22 14.19 5.11
N VAL A 38 -2.10 13.19 5.28
CA VAL A 38 -3.39 13.17 4.58
C VAL A 38 -4.30 14.28 5.13
N GLN A 39 -4.27 14.52 6.44
CA GLN A 39 -5.01 15.62 7.06
C GLN A 39 -4.51 16.98 6.58
N GLU A 40 -3.19 17.20 6.54
CA GLU A 40 -2.61 18.44 6.01
C GLU A 40 -2.98 18.70 4.55
N ILE A 41 -2.91 17.67 3.71
CA ILE A 41 -3.31 17.77 2.29
C ILE A 41 -4.81 18.08 2.19
N SER A 42 -5.64 17.47 3.04
CA SER A 42 -7.07 17.71 3.03
C SER A 42 -7.39 19.16 3.40
N ILE A 43 -6.78 19.68 4.49
CA ILE A 43 -6.94 21.07 4.93
C ILE A 43 -6.50 22.05 3.84
N ARG A 44 -5.36 21.80 3.18
CA ARG A 44 -4.85 22.65 2.09
C ARG A 44 -5.79 22.71 0.87
N ASN A 45 -6.64 21.70 0.69
CA ASN A 45 -7.58 21.59 -0.42
C ASN A 45 -9.03 21.87 0.02
N ASP A 46 -9.25 22.68 1.05
CA ASP A 46 -10.58 23.03 1.59
C ASP A 46 -11.43 21.81 1.97
N ASN A 47 -10.79 20.75 2.47
CA ASN A 47 -11.39 19.45 2.77
C ASN A 47 -12.07 18.77 1.57
N LYS A 48 -11.78 19.18 0.34
CA LYS A 48 -12.33 18.56 -0.87
C LYS A 48 -11.54 17.30 -1.22
N ILE A 49 -12.26 16.21 -1.48
CA ILE A 49 -11.67 14.99 -2.01
C ILE A 49 -11.49 15.16 -3.52
N PRO A 50 -10.29 14.91 -4.07
CA PRO A 50 -10.06 15.04 -5.50
C PRO A 50 -10.85 14.00 -6.28
N GLU A 51 -11.24 14.33 -7.51
CA GLU A 51 -11.85 13.36 -8.41
C GLU A 51 -10.85 12.23 -8.72
N ILE A 52 -11.29 10.99 -8.55
CA ILE A 52 -10.43 9.83 -8.71
C ILE A 52 -10.61 9.29 -10.13
N PRO A 53 -9.55 9.33 -10.97
CA PRO A 53 -9.66 8.96 -12.36
C PRO A 53 -9.87 7.44 -12.52
N SER A 54 -10.05 6.99 -13.77
CA SER A 54 -10.11 5.56 -14.08
C SER A 54 -8.83 4.85 -13.60
N GLN A 55 -8.95 3.55 -13.27
CA GLN A 55 -7.80 2.76 -12.81
C GLN A 55 -6.65 2.77 -13.83
N GLN A 56 -6.97 2.81 -15.12
CA GLN A 56 -5.99 2.90 -16.20
C GLN A 56 -5.24 4.23 -16.17
N SER A 57 -5.95 5.35 -16.02
CA SER A 57 -5.35 6.68 -15.90
C SER A 57 -4.51 6.79 -14.62
N TYR A 58 -5.04 6.34 -13.48
CA TYR A 58 -4.30 6.31 -12.22
C TYR A 58 -3.01 5.49 -12.32
N ASN A 59 -3.05 4.31 -12.96
CA ASN A 59 -1.87 3.49 -13.20
C ASN A 59 -0.85 4.18 -14.11
N LYS A 60 -1.25 5.05 -15.04
CA LYS A 60 -0.30 5.85 -15.84
C LYS A 60 0.35 6.92 -14.95
N THR A 61 -0.47 7.65 -14.19
CA THR A 61 -0.02 8.73 -13.30
C THR A 61 0.95 8.23 -12.23
N ILE A 62 0.66 7.11 -11.55
CA ILE A 62 1.55 6.57 -10.52
C ILE A 62 2.92 6.18 -11.07
N LYS A 63 2.99 5.65 -12.31
CA LYS A 63 4.27 5.32 -12.95
C LYS A 63 5.09 6.57 -13.24
N ILE A 64 4.44 7.67 -13.66
CA ILE A 64 5.10 8.97 -13.87
C ILE A 64 5.63 9.51 -12.53
N ILE A 65 4.81 9.47 -11.48
CA ILE A 65 5.21 9.90 -10.14
C ILE A 65 6.42 9.09 -9.65
N CYS A 66 6.37 7.76 -9.74
CA CYS A 66 7.48 6.89 -9.33
C CYS A 66 8.76 7.16 -10.14
N ARG A 67 8.64 7.46 -11.44
CA ARG A 67 9.77 7.89 -12.26
C ARG A 67 10.35 9.21 -11.78
N LYS A 68 9.52 10.22 -11.53
CA LYS A 68 9.96 11.54 -11.01
C LYS A 68 10.57 11.43 -9.61
N ALA A 69 10.12 10.48 -8.81
CA ALA A 69 10.68 10.16 -7.50
C ALA A 69 12.02 9.37 -7.57
N GLY A 70 12.60 9.17 -8.75
CA GLY A 70 13.91 8.55 -8.92
C GLY A 70 13.92 7.01 -8.92
N ILE A 71 12.76 6.35 -8.99
CA ILE A 71 12.69 4.87 -9.04
C ILE A 71 13.07 4.38 -10.45
N MET A 72 14.36 4.43 -10.77
CA MET A 72 14.89 4.21 -12.13
C MET A 72 15.57 2.86 -12.34
N GLU A 73 15.81 2.11 -11.27
CA GLU A 73 16.42 0.79 -11.34
C GLU A 73 15.68 -0.15 -12.31
N LYS A 74 16.45 -0.93 -13.07
CA LYS A 74 15.91 -1.98 -13.94
C LYS A 74 15.84 -3.28 -13.17
N VAL A 75 14.73 -4.00 -13.31
CA VAL A 75 14.54 -5.33 -12.75
C VAL A 75 14.38 -6.34 -13.87
N LEU A 76 14.93 -7.53 -13.68
CA LEU A 76 14.73 -8.65 -14.59
C LEU A 76 13.34 -9.21 -14.38
N ILE A 77 12.53 -9.21 -15.43
CA ILE A 77 11.26 -9.92 -15.46
C ILE A 77 11.42 -11.16 -16.32
N GLU A 78 10.85 -12.26 -15.85
CA GLU A 78 10.75 -13.50 -16.60
C GLU A 78 9.27 -13.80 -16.84
N ARG A 79 8.90 -14.08 -18.09
CA ARG A 79 7.54 -14.45 -18.44
C ARG A 79 7.57 -15.60 -19.43
N THR A 80 6.86 -16.67 -19.12
CA THR A 80 6.63 -17.75 -20.07
C THR A 80 5.55 -17.32 -21.07
N LYS A 81 5.88 -17.36 -22.36
CA LYS A 81 4.95 -17.11 -23.46
C LYS A 81 4.92 -18.33 -24.36
N GLY A 82 3.82 -19.09 -24.31
CA GLY A 82 3.75 -20.42 -24.91
C GLY A 82 4.76 -21.36 -24.24
N PHE A 83 5.66 -21.96 -25.04
CA PHE A 83 6.72 -22.84 -24.56
C PHE A 83 8.08 -22.15 -24.37
N ARG A 84 8.17 -20.83 -24.52
CA ARG A 84 9.42 -20.07 -24.41
C ARG A 84 9.44 -19.19 -23.17
N LEU A 85 10.56 -19.20 -22.44
CA LEU A 85 10.83 -18.29 -21.34
C LEU A 85 11.45 -17.00 -21.89
N GLU A 86 10.72 -15.88 -21.81
CA GLU A 86 11.22 -14.57 -22.19
C GLU A 86 11.75 -13.84 -20.95
N ARG A 87 13.00 -13.37 -21.02
CA ARG A 87 13.64 -12.55 -19.98
C ARG A 87 13.83 -11.13 -20.50
N LYS A 88 13.42 -10.13 -19.72
CA LYS A 88 13.59 -8.72 -20.09
C LYS A 88 13.97 -7.87 -18.89
N LEU A 89 14.93 -6.96 -19.09
CA LEU A 89 15.20 -5.89 -18.13
C LEU A 89 14.20 -4.75 -18.36
N VAL A 90 13.42 -4.42 -17.33
CA VAL A 90 12.38 -3.40 -17.40
C VAL A 90 12.55 -2.44 -16.22
N ALA A 91 12.36 -1.14 -16.46
CA ALA A 91 12.45 -0.15 -15.40
C ALA A 91 11.34 -0.36 -14.35
N LYS A 92 11.72 -0.39 -13.07
CA LYS A 92 10.84 -0.79 -11.97
C LYS A 92 9.60 0.08 -11.87
N TYR A 93 9.73 1.39 -12.06
CA TYR A 93 8.57 2.31 -12.02
C TYR A 93 7.46 1.89 -12.98
N SER A 94 7.79 1.30 -14.14
CA SER A 94 6.81 0.92 -15.16
C SER A 94 5.96 -0.30 -14.76
N LEU A 95 6.42 -1.05 -13.76
CA LEU A 95 5.79 -2.27 -13.24
C LEU A 95 4.93 -2.02 -12.01
N ILE A 96 4.78 -0.76 -11.56
CA ILE A 96 4.03 -0.43 -10.35
C ILE A 96 2.54 -0.23 -10.68
N PRO A 97 1.63 -1.16 -10.28
CA PRO A 97 0.20 -0.94 -10.35
C PRO A 97 -0.33 -0.27 -9.07
N THR A 98 -1.58 0.18 -9.14
CA THR A 98 -2.37 0.67 -7.99
C THR A 98 -2.39 -0.25 -6.77
N HIS A 99 -2.37 -1.58 -6.95
CA HIS A 99 -2.33 -2.52 -5.82
C HIS A 99 -1.07 -2.43 -4.97
N THR A 100 0.01 -1.83 -5.49
CA THR A 100 1.26 -1.58 -4.76
C THR A 100 1.02 -0.70 -3.54
N MET A 101 0.05 0.22 -3.59
CA MET A 101 -0.26 1.12 -2.46
C MET A 101 -0.62 0.34 -1.19
N ARG A 102 -1.50 -0.67 -1.29
CA ARG A 102 -1.89 -1.49 -0.13
C ARG A 102 -0.72 -2.33 0.39
N ARG A 103 0.10 -2.88 -0.51
CA ARG A 103 1.27 -3.71 -0.15
C ARG A 103 2.36 -2.87 0.53
N SER A 104 2.62 -1.69 0.00
CA SER A 104 3.56 -0.72 0.57
C SER A 104 3.10 -0.27 1.95
N PHE A 105 1.83 0.09 2.11
CA PHE A 105 1.27 0.41 3.44
C PHE A 105 1.44 -0.75 4.43
N ALA A 106 1.05 -1.97 4.06
CA ALA A 106 1.15 -3.13 4.95
C ALA A 106 2.60 -3.41 5.39
N THR A 107 3.55 -3.30 4.45
CA THR A 107 4.97 -3.52 4.72
C THR A 107 5.52 -2.42 5.63
N ASN A 108 5.24 -1.14 5.33
CA ASN A 108 5.73 -0.03 6.16
C ASN A 108 5.13 -0.05 7.57
N ALA A 109 3.83 -0.35 7.70
CA ALA A 109 3.17 -0.49 9.00
C ALA A 109 3.78 -1.63 9.83
N TYR A 110 4.12 -2.74 9.18
CA TYR A 110 4.79 -3.88 9.82
C TYR A 110 6.21 -3.50 10.28
N GLN A 111 6.98 -2.82 9.43
CA GLN A 111 8.32 -2.33 9.77
C GLN A 111 8.30 -1.28 10.89
N ALA A 112 7.21 -0.51 11.01
CA ALA A 112 6.99 0.44 12.11
C ALA A 112 6.60 -0.25 13.44
N GLY A 113 6.52 -1.58 13.48
CA GLY A 113 6.20 -2.34 14.70
C GLY A 113 4.71 -2.35 15.06
N ILE A 114 3.82 -1.94 14.14
CA ILE A 114 2.38 -2.02 14.39
C ILE A 114 2.00 -3.51 14.49
N PRO A 115 1.27 -3.95 15.53
CA PRO A 115 0.90 -5.35 15.69
C PRO A 115 0.16 -5.88 14.45
N THR A 116 0.57 -7.06 13.97
CA THR A 116 0.06 -7.70 12.73
C THR A 116 -1.47 -7.70 12.66
N PHE A 117 -2.15 -8.09 13.74
CA PHE A 117 -3.61 -8.14 13.78
C PHE A 117 -4.24 -6.75 13.50
N ARG A 118 -3.64 -5.67 14.00
CA ARG A 118 -4.12 -4.30 13.74
C ARG A 118 -3.99 -3.96 12.26
N ILE A 119 -2.87 -4.30 11.63
CA ILE A 119 -2.66 -4.05 10.20
C ILE A 119 -3.66 -4.86 9.35
N ILE A 120 -3.94 -6.11 9.73
CA ILE A 120 -4.94 -6.96 9.07
C ILE A 120 -6.32 -6.29 9.07
N VAL A 121 -6.76 -5.80 10.23
CA VAL A 121 -8.04 -5.08 10.39
C VAL A 121 -8.03 -3.79 9.57
N MET A 122 -6.99 -2.96 9.70
CA MET A 122 -6.88 -1.68 8.97
C MET A 122 -6.85 -1.87 7.45
N THR A 123 -6.22 -2.95 6.98
CA THR A 123 -6.15 -3.23 5.55
C THR A 123 -7.41 -3.93 5.04
N GLY A 124 -8.26 -4.49 5.91
CA GLY A 124 -9.42 -5.30 5.53
C GLY A 124 -9.02 -6.66 4.93
N LEU A 125 -8.00 -7.30 5.47
CA LEU A 125 -7.63 -8.68 5.14
C LEU A 125 -8.39 -9.64 6.06
N LYS A 126 -8.81 -10.80 5.52
CA LYS A 126 -9.56 -11.80 6.29
C LYS A 126 -8.67 -12.80 7.03
N THR A 127 -7.47 -13.05 6.53
CA THR A 127 -6.58 -14.10 7.03
C THR A 127 -5.14 -13.60 7.13
N GLU A 128 -4.39 -14.16 8.08
CA GLU A 128 -2.96 -13.88 8.24
C GLU A 128 -2.15 -14.34 7.02
N SER A 129 -2.51 -15.48 6.42
CA SER A 129 -1.88 -15.94 5.17
C SER A 129 -2.01 -14.89 4.06
N ALA A 130 -3.17 -14.23 3.95
CA ALA A 130 -3.33 -13.15 2.98
C ALA A 130 -2.46 -11.94 3.33
N PHE A 131 -2.25 -11.64 4.61
CA PHE A 131 -1.37 -10.57 5.08
C PHE A 131 0.09 -10.82 4.75
N PHE A 132 0.63 -11.99 5.08
CA PHE A 132 2.03 -12.29 4.80
C PHE A 132 2.35 -12.31 3.29
N LYS A 133 1.36 -12.55 2.41
CA LYS A 133 1.53 -12.36 0.94
C LYS A 133 1.76 -10.89 0.52
N HIS A 134 1.30 -9.93 1.33
CA HIS A 134 1.46 -8.50 1.10
C HIS A 134 2.75 -7.93 1.69
N ILE A 135 3.28 -8.57 2.74
CA ILE A 135 4.55 -8.18 3.35
C ILE A 135 5.71 -8.55 2.41
N ARG A 136 6.56 -7.56 2.14
CA ARG A 136 7.75 -7.70 1.30
C ARG A 136 8.95 -7.17 2.07
N ILE A 137 9.46 -8.00 2.98
CA ILE A 137 10.73 -7.77 3.69
C ILE A 137 11.74 -8.82 3.26
N ASN A 138 12.98 -8.43 3.06
CA ASN A 138 14.08 -9.33 2.78
C ASN A 138 14.71 -9.85 4.10
N LYS A 139 15.59 -10.86 4.00
CA LYS A 139 16.22 -11.49 5.18
C LYS A 139 17.02 -10.48 6.03
N LYS A 140 17.69 -9.52 5.39
CA LYS A 140 18.50 -8.50 6.07
C LYS A 140 17.61 -7.52 6.83
N GLU A 141 16.56 -7.00 6.19
CA GLU A 141 15.57 -6.14 6.83
C GLU A 141 14.89 -6.84 8.02
N ASN A 142 14.59 -8.14 7.88
CA ASN A 142 14.03 -8.92 8.97
C ASN A 142 15.01 -9.06 10.15
N ALA A 143 16.29 -9.31 9.88
CA ALA A 143 17.32 -9.35 10.93
C ALA A 143 17.48 -8.00 11.63
N GLU A 144 17.46 -6.90 10.89
CA GLU A 144 17.53 -5.53 11.44
C GLU A 144 16.29 -5.15 12.27
N LEU A 145 15.11 -5.67 11.94
CA LEU A 145 13.90 -5.50 12.75
C LEU A 145 14.00 -6.31 14.04
N LEU A 146 14.42 -7.57 13.95
CA LEU A 146 14.55 -8.45 15.10
C LEU A 146 15.63 -7.98 16.07
N SER A 147 16.74 -7.42 15.58
CA SER A 147 17.81 -6.88 16.43
C SER A 147 17.38 -5.70 17.29
N LYS A 148 16.27 -5.02 16.96
CA LYS A 148 15.69 -3.95 17.77
C LYS A 148 14.67 -4.45 18.81
N HIS A 149 14.26 -5.72 18.72
CA HIS A 149 13.28 -6.30 19.63
C HIS A 149 13.94 -6.61 20.99
N SER A 150 13.23 -6.38 22.08
CA SER A 150 13.72 -6.59 23.46
C SER A 150 14.21 -8.01 23.74
N PHE A 151 13.71 -8.99 23.01
CA PHE A 151 14.20 -10.38 23.06
C PHE A 151 15.67 -10.50 22.64
N PHE A 152 16.10 -9.75 21.62
CA PHE A 152 17.47 -9.80 21.08
C PHE A 152 18.33 -8.61 21.53
N ASN A 153 17.71 -7.56 22.06
CA ASN A 153 18.40 -6.37 22.55
C ASN A 153 18.08 -6.14 24.03
N LYS A 154 19.12 -6.18 24.85
CA LYS A 154 19.07 -5.94 26.29
C LYS A 154 19.33 -4.45 26.55
N ASN A 155 18.39 -3.60 26.12
CA ASN A 155 18.32 -2.20 26.53
C ASN A 155 17.16 -2.02 27.50
#